data_AF-A0A497PBL9-F1
#
_entry.id   AF-A0A497PBL9-F1
#
_cell.length_a   1.000
_cell.length_b   1.000
_cell.length_c   1.000
_cell.angle_alpha   90.00
_cell.angle_beta   90.00
_cell.angle_gamma   90.00
#
_symmetry.space_group_name_H-M   'P 1'
#
loop_
_entity.id
_entity.type
_entity.pdbx_description
1 polymer ?
#
loop_
_entity_poly.entity_id
_entity_poly.type
_entity_poly.pdbx_seq_one_letter_code
_entity_poly.pdbx_strand_id
1 'polypeptide(L)'
;MKKLTDELIESKLEEAGILHYEEMDHEKKLELVLDHFGSEFTHDWQNYGFCFTTTETADGYELYMATEDDRNPDFSYDIYYYDSQWFEKLSDVIIEGNRIQIDEYMMDEYGFQDAIDETYQEFYNDKLKDIEDELIEQGYEREETGTT
;
A
#
# COMPACT_ATOMS: atom_id res chain seq x y z
N MET A 1 -19.53 -24.92 21.22
CA MET A 1 -19.49 -23.89 20.18
C MET A 1 -18.08 -23.35 20.15
N LYS A 2 -17.43 -23.37 18.99
CA LYS A 2 -16.13 -22.70 18.85
C LYS A 2 -16.41 -21.21 18.71
N LYS A 3 -15.82 -20.40 19.59
CA LYS A 3 -16.07 -18.96 19.59
C LYS A 3 -15.08 -18.27 18.65
N LEU A 4 -15.60 -17.45 17.75
CA LEU A 4 -14.80 -16.55 16.94
C LEU A 4 -14.61 -15.25 17.74
N THR A 5 -13.35 -14.90 18.01
CA THR A 5 -12.96 -13.71 18.78
C THR A 5 -11.87 -12.95 18.03
N ASP A 6 -11.81 -11.63 18.21
CA ASP A 6 -10.78 -10.81 17.57
C ASP A 6 -9.37 -11.26 17.99
N GLU A 7 -9.17 -11.57 19.28
CA GLU A 7 -7.92 -12.14 19.81
C GLU A 7 -7.48 -13.42 19.09
N LEU A 8 -8.42 -14.24 18.60
CA LEU A 8 -8.09 -15.48 17.87
C LEU A 8 -7.64 -15.17 16.44
N ILE A 9 -8.27 -14.18 15.80
CA ILE A 9 -7.90 -13.73 14.46
C ILE A 9 -6.52 -13.09 14.51
N GLU A 10 -6.28 -12.18 15.45
CA GLU A 10 -4.99 -11.53 15.69
C GLU A 10 -3.89 -12.56 15.95
N SER A 11 -4.13 -13.53 16.84
CA SER A 11 -3.16 -14.61 17.09
C SER A 11 -2.83 -15.42 15.83
N LYS A 12 -3.78 -15.60 14.90
CA LYS A 12 -3.52 -16.30 13.63
C LYS A 12 -2.75 -15.44 12.63
N LEU A 13 -3.00 -14.13 12.60
CA LEU A 13 -2.22 -13.18 11.83
C LEU A 13 -0.76 -13.18 12.31
N GLU A 14 -0.54 -13.10 13.62
CA GLU A 14 0.80 -13.15 14.20
C GLU A 14 1.51 -14.49 13.90
N GLU A 15 0.80 -15.63 13.97
CA GLU A 15 1.33 -16.94 13.55
C GLU A 15 1.75 -16.97 12.07
N ALA A 16 1.07 -16.21 11.22
CA ALA A 16 1.40 -16.02 9.80
C ALA A 16 2.51 -14.96 9.57
N GLY A 17 3.03 -14.34 10.63
CA GLY A 17 4.04 -13.28 10.57
C GLY A 17 3.47 -11.91 10.17
N ILE A 18 2.16 -11.72 10.32
CA ILE A 18 1.46 -10.46 10.05
C ILE A 18 1.14 -9.81 11.39
N LEU A 19 1.92 -8.81 11.75
CA LEU A 19 1.75 -8.01 12.97
C LEU A 19 0.88 -6.78 12.71
N HIS A 20 0.38 -6.17 13.77
CA HIS A 20 -0.31 -4.89 13.66
C HIS A 20 0.63 -3.82 13.06
N TYR A 21 0.06 -2.82 12.34
CA TYR A 21 0.87 -1.86 11.57
C TYR A 21 1.87 -1.06 12.43
N GLU A 22 1.57 -0.83 13.71
CA GLU A 22 2.44 -0.12 14.65
C GLU A 22 3.68 -0.95 15.07
N GLU A 23 3.61 -2.27 14.95
CA GLU A 23 4.65 -3.21 15.38
C GLU A 23 5.44 -3.79 14.22
N MET A 24 4.91 -3.67 13.00
CA MET A 24 5.55 -4.17 11.79
C MET A 24 6.66 -3.24 11.31
N ASP A 25 7.81 -3.82 10.95
CA ASP A 25 8.90 -3.09 10.31
C ASP A 25 8.52 -2.64 8.90
N HIS A 26 8.95 -1.44 8.51
CA HIS A 26 8.57 -0.82 7.24
C HIS A 26 9.01 -1.63 6.01
N GLU A 27 10.23 -2.18 6.00
CA GLU A 27 10.69 -3.01 4.88
C GLU A 27 9.81 -4.26 4.74
N LYS A 28 9.39 -4.82 5.88
CA LYS A 28 8.51 -5.99 5.88
C LYS A 28 7.09 -5.64 5.42
N LYS A 29 6.55 -4.48 5.79
CA LYS A 29 5.27 -3.97 5.24
C LYS A 29 5.35 -3.89 3.73
N LEU A 30 6.42 -3.27 3.21
CA LEU A 30 6.62 -3.10 1.79
C LEU A 30 6.64 -4.44 1.03
N GLU A 31 7.41 -5.42 1.53
CA GLU A 31 7.46 -6.76 0.93
C GLU A 31 6.06 -7.40 0.87
N LEU A 32 5.31 -7.34 1.97
CA LEU A 32 3.99 -7.97 2.08
C LEU A 32 2.94 -7.33 1.17
N VAL A 33 2.91 -5.99 1.09
CA VAL A 33 1.93 -5.29 0.24
C VAL A 33 2.21 -5.52 -1.24
N LEU A 34 3.48 -5.49 -1.66
CA LEU A 34 3.85 -5.75 -3.05
C LEU A 34 3.47 -7.17 -3.46
N ASP A 35 3.74 -8.17 -2.63
CA ASP A 35 3.39 -9.57 -2.91
C ASP A 35 1.87 -9.79 -2.96
N HIS A 36 1.12 -9.25 -2.00
CA HIS A 36 -0.34 -9.43 -1.93
C HIS A 36 -1.07 -8.79 -3.10
N PHE A 37 -0.68 -7.57 -3.50
CA PHE A 37 -1.34 -6.84 -4.60
C PHE A 37 -0.71 -7.11 -5.97
N GLY A 38 0.41 -7.84 -6.04
CA GLY A 38 1.08 -8.16 -7.30
C GLY A 38 1.79 -6.97 -7.96
N SER A 39 2.15 -5.97 -7.16
CA SER A 39 2.93 -4.81 -7.58
C SER A 39 4.43 -5.05 -7.44
N GLU A 40 5.23 -4.32 -8.22
CA GLU A 40 6.70 -4.37 -8.09
C GLU A 40 7.33 -3.01 -8.39
N PHE A 41 8.46 -2.71 -7.75
CA PHE A 41 9.31 -1.59 -8.16
C PHE A 41 10.26 -2.00 -9.28
N THR A 42 10.56 -1.04 -10.17
CA THR A 42 11.46 -1.26 -11.28
C THR A 42 12.44 -0.11 -11.52
N HIS A 43 13.51 -0.42 -12.24
CA HIS A 43 14.46 0.55 -12.79
C HIS A 43 14.42 0.61 -14.33
N ASP A 44 13.42 -0.03 -14.95
CA ASP A 44 13.19 0.03 -16.39
C ASP A 44 12.24 1.17 -16.76
N TRP A 45 12.83 2.34 -16.99
CA TRP A 45 12.16 3.56 -17.47
C TRP A 45 11.50 3.43 -18.86
N GLN A 46 11.62 2.29 -19.54
CA GLN A 46 10.92 2.04 -20.81
C GLN A 46 9.72 1.11 -20.66
N ASN A 47 9.52 0.50 -19.49
CA ASN A 47 8.50 -0.53 -19.29
C ASN A 47 7.87 -0.45 -17.90
N TYR A 48 7.30 0.68 -17.52
CA TYR A 48 6.55 0.82 -16.27
C TYR A 48 5.04 0.91 -16.54
N GLY A 49 4.24 0.61 -15.52
CA GLY A 49 2.79 0.90 -15.51
C GLY A 49 2.47 2.24 -14.87
N PHE A 50 3.30 2.67 -13.91
CA PHE A 50 3.19 3.96 -13.26
C PHE A 50 4.58 4.50 -12.89
N CYS A 51 4.79 5.81 -12.87
CA CYS A 51 6.06 6.41 -12.46
C CYS A 51 5.89 7.62 -11.53
N PHE A 52 6.83 7.75 -10.61
CA PHE A 52 7.06 8.92 -9.77
C PHE A 52 8.41 9.53 -10.17
N THR A 53 8.39 10.77 -10.68
CA THR A 53 9.60 11.46 -11.13
C THR A 53 9.51 12.97 -10.94
N THR A 54 10.63 13.67 -10.93
CA THR A 54 10.67 15.13 -10.84
C THR A 54 11.01 15.76 -12.19
N THR A 55 10.58 17.00 -12.38
CA THR A 55 10.93 17.83 -13.53
C THR A 55 11.14 19.28 -13.11
N GLU A 56 11.77 20.08 -13.95
CA GLU A 56 12.05 21.48 -13.64
C GLU A 56 11.35 22.41 -14.63
N THR A 57 10.81 23.50 -14.11
CA THR A 57 10.34 24.63 -14.89
C THR A 57 11.52 25.40 -15.50
N ALA A 58 11.25 26.14 -16.58
CA ALA A 58 12.30 26.89 -17.30
C ALA A 58 12.98 27.98 -16.44
N ASP A 59 12.34 28.42 -15.34
CA ASP A 59 12.86 29.38 -14.37
C ASP A 59 13.42 28.74 -13.08
N GLY A 60 13.49 27.40 -13.02
CA GLY A 60 14.27 26.66 -12.03
C GLY A 60 13.49 26.23 -10.77
N TYR A 61 12.17 26.16 -10.84
CA TYR A 61 11.35 25.48 -9.82
C TYR A 61 11.20 24.00 -10.17
N GLU A 62 11.43 23.15 -9.17
CA GLU A 62 11.15 21.71 -9.25
C GLU A 62 9.65 21.44 -9.13
N LEU A 63 9.19 20.45 -9.89
CA LEU A 63 7.85 19.92 -9.90
C LEU A 63 7.92 18.41 -9.75
N TYR A 64 6.90 17.84 -9.13
CA TYR A 64 6.79 16.42 -8.85
C TYR A 64 5.71 15.84 -9.76
N MET A 65 5.94 14.64 -10.29
CA MET A 65 5.05 13.98 -11.24
C MET A 65 4.74 12.56 -10.79
N ALA A 66 3.45 12.20 -10.76
CA ALA A 66 2.95 10.85 -10.47
C ALA A 66 1.92 10.47 -11.55
N THR A 67 2.34 9.67 -12.54
CA THR A 67 1.58 9.42 -13.78
C THR A 67 1.82 8.03 -14.37
N GLU A 68 0.91 7.60 -15.24
CA GLU A 68 1.05 6.41 -16.10
C GLU A 68 1.89 6.66 -17.36
N ASP A 69 2.05 7.91 -17.80
CA ASP A 69 2.81 8.29 -19.01
C ASP A 69 3.56 9.63 -18.84
N ASP A 70 4.86 9.55 -18.52
CA ASP A 70 5.73 10.72 -18.33
C ASP A 70 5.88 11.62 -19.57
N ARG A 71 5.48 11.13 -20.75
CA ARG A 71 5.51 11.89 -22.01
C ARG A 71 4.21 12.64 -22.27
N ASN A 72 3.13 12.26 -21.61
CA ASN A 72 1.82 12.87 -21.76
C ASN A 72 1.05 12.91 -20.42
N PRO A 73 1.59 13.56 -19.37
CA PRO A 73 0.92 13.65 -18.07
C PRO A 73 -0.31 14.56 -18.12
N ASP A 74 -1.28 14.31 -17.26
CA ASP A 74 -2.36 15.28 -17.01
C ASP A 74 -1.87 16.36 -16.04
N PHE A 75 -1.61 17.56 -16.55
CA PHE A 75 -1.15 18.70 -15.76
C PHE A 75 -2.06 19.10 -14.60
N SER A 76 -3.33 18.66 -14.58
CA SER A 76 -4.28 18.96 -13.51
C SER A 76 -4.27 17.93 -12.38
N TYR A 77 -3.76 16.73 -12.63
CA TYR A 77 -3.89 15.58 -11.72
C TYR A 77 -2.58 14.83 -11.45
N ASP A 78 -1.61 14.93 -12.34
CA ASP A 78 -0.36 14.18 -12.26
C ASP A 78 0.81 15.05 -11.80
N ILE A 79 0.65 16.37 -11.80
CA ILE A 79 1.71 17.33 -11.50
C ILE A 79 1.44 18.01 -10.17
N TYR A 80 2.44 17.96 -9.29
CA TYR A 80 2.40 18.46 -7.94
C TYR A 80 3.50 19.51 -7.77
N TYR A 81 3.15 20.61 -7.09
CA TYR A 81 4.11 21.66 -6.76
C TYR A 81 4.89 21.34 -5.47
N TYR A 82 4.30 20.53 -4.58
CA TYR A 82 4.91 20.12 -3.33
C TYR A 82 5.16 18.60 -3.35
N ASP A 83 6.36 18.21 -2.92
CA ASP A 83 6.79 16.84 -2.65
C ASP A 83 5.86 16.11 -1.68
N SER A 84 5.23 16.83 -0.75
CA SER A 84 4.43 16.18 0.29
C SER A 84 3.16 15.47 -0.21
N GLN A 85 2.75 15.64 -1.47
CA GLN A 85 1.43 15.20 -1.95
C GLN A 85 1.44 14.19 -3.09
N TRP A 86 2.52 14.09 -3.86
CA TRP A 86 2.55 13.18 -5.00
C TRP A 86 2.43 11.70 -4.59
N PHE A 87 2.97 11.33 -3.41
CA PHE A 87 2.89 9.98 -2.85
C PHE A 87 1.49 9.59 -2.38
N GLU A 88 0.53 10.53 -2.29
CA GLU A 88 -0.87 10.21 -1.97
C GLU A 88 -1.45 9.18 -2.96
N LYS A 89 -0.94 9.10 -4.20
CA LYS A 89 -1.34 8.08 -5.19
C LYS A 89 -0.68 6.71 -5.00
N LEU A 90 0.41 6.61 -4.26
CA LEU A 90 1.23 5.40 -4.24
C LEU A 90 0.47 4.19 -3.67
N SER A 91 -0.39 4.39 -2.67
CA SER A 91 -1.21 3.32 -2.09
C SER A 91 -2.13 2.69 -3.15
N ASP A 92 -2.92 3.52 -3.85
CA ASP A 92 -3.80 3.07 -4.93
C ASP A 92 -3.00 2.36 -6.04
N VAL A 93 -1.87 2.94 -6.45
CA VAL A 93 -1.01 2.37 -7.51
C VAL A 93 -0.50 0.99 -7.11
N ILE A 94 -0.11 0.77 -5.84
CA ILE A 94 0.30 -0.56 -5.34
C ILE A 94 -0.89 -1.52 -5.31
N ILE A 95 -2.05 -1.09 -4.83
CA ILE A 95 -3.27 -1.92 -4.74
C ILE A 95 -3.72 -2.40 -6.13
N GLU A 96 -3.54 -1.57 -7.15
CA GLU A 96 -3.87 -1.88 -8.54
C GLU A 96 -2.91 -2.87 -9.22
N GLY A 97 -1.81 -3.28 -8.56
CA GLY A 97 -0.87 -4.26 -9.11
C GLY A 97 0.07 -3.67 -10.16
N ASN A 98 0.40 -2.38 -10.06
CA ASN A 98 1.25 -1.70 -11.03
C ASN A 98 2.73 -2.10 -10.92
N ARG A 99 3.41 -1.96 -12.06
CA ARG A 99 4.88 -1.96 -12.14
C ARG A 99 5.38 -0.53 -12.01
N ILE A 100 5.97 -0.19 -10.87
CA ILE A 100 6.18 1.19 -10.44
C ILE A 100 7.64 1.60 -10.65
N GLN A 101 7.86 2.69 -11.37
CA GLN A 101 9.16 3.31 -11.55
C GLN A 101 9.32 4.50 -10.60
N ILE A 102 10.34 4.48 -9.75
CA ILE A 102 10.71 5.58 -8.88
C ILE A 102 12.23 5.62 -8.69
N ASP A 103 12.79 6.79 -8.42
CA ASP A 103 14.18 6.89 -7.98
C ASP A 103 14.31 6.34 -6.54
N GLU A 104 15.29 5.47 -6.31
CA GLU A 104 15.53 4.85 -4.99
C GLU A 104 15.71 5.91 -3.89
N TYR A 105 16.28 7.08 -4.20
CA TYR A 105 16.47 8.15 -3.22
C TYR A 105 15.15 8.73 -2.70
N MET A 106 14.07 8.63 -3.48
CA MET A 106 12.75 9.12 -3.09
C MET A 106 12.01 8.13 -2.18
N MET A 107 12.46 6.88 -2.10
CA MET A 107 11.84 5.85 -1.25
C MET A 107 12.13 6.07 0.24
N ASP A 108 13.14 6.88 0.58
CA ASP A 108 13.45 7.25 1.96
C ASP A 108 12.57 8.42 2.47
N GLU A 109 11.75 9.03 1.61
CA GLU A 109 10.90 10.16 1.99
C GLU A 109 9.75 9.76 2.90
N TYR A 110 9.34 10.68 3.79
CA TYR A 110 8.22 10.46 4.70
C TYR A 110 6.92 10.15 3.96
N GLY A 111 6.66 10.80 2.82
CA GLY A 111 5.46 10.54 2.02
C GLY A 111 5.42 9.12 1.43
N PHE A 112 6.58 8.58 1.03
CA PHE A 112 6.68 7.18 0.63
C PHE A 112 6.37 6.26 1.80
N GLN A 113 6.96 6.55 2.97
CA GLN A 113 6.76 5.73 4.16
C GLN A 113 5.29 5.67 4.60
N ASP A 114 4.65 6.83 4.65
CA ASP A 114 3.23 6.97 5.00
C ASP A 114 2.33 6.21 4.02
N ALA A 115 2.64 6.25 2.72
CA ALA A 115 1.86 5.53 1.70
C ALA A 115 1.95 4.00 1.85
N ILE A 116 3.11 3.44 2.21
CA ILE A 116 3.22 2.00 2.51
C ILE A 116 2.47 1.65 3.79
N ASP A 117 2.50 2.52 4.80
CA ASP A 117 1.76 2.32 6.05
C ASP A 117 0.24 2.33 5.82
N GLU A 118 -0.25 3.17 4.93
CA GLU A 118 -1.65 3.17 4.46
C GLU A 118 -1.97 1.89 3.68
N THR A 119 -1.13 1.52 2.71
CA THR A 119 -1.30 0.29 1.91
C THR A 119 -1.32 -0.96 2.80
N TYR A 120 -0.48 -0.98 3.83
CA TYR A 120 -0.41 -2.10 4.77
C TYR A 120 -1.67 -2.25 5.61
N GLN A 121 -2.37 -1.15 5.93
CA GLN A 121 -3.66 -1.24 6.62
C GLN A 121 -4.72 -1.92 5.75
N GLU A 122 -4.77 -1.62 4.44
CA GLU A 122 -5.65 -2.32 3.50
C GLU A 122 -5.29 -3.81 3.39
N PHE A 123 -4.01 -4.13 3.24
CA PHE A 123 -3.52 -5.52 3.30
C PHE A 123 -3.92 -6.23 4.60
N TYR A 124 -3.73 -5.58 5.75
CA TYR A 124 -4.04 -6.16 7.06
C TYR A 124 -5.55 -6.44 7.20
N ASN A 125 -6.40 -5.53 6.72
CA ASN A 125 -7.85 -5.70 6.71
C ASN A 125 -8.29 -6.87 5.82
N ASP A 126 -7.68 -7.02 4.64
CA ASP A 126 -7.90 -8.18 3.77
C ASP A 126 -7.54 -9.48 4.50
N LYS A 127 -6.38 -9.54 5.15
CA LYS A 127 -5.93 -10.75 5.86
C LYS A 127 -6.75 -11.07 7.11
N LEU A 128 -7.21 -10.05 7.82
CA LEU A 128 -8.15 -10.21 8.92
C LEU A 128 -9.42 -10.90 8.43
N LYS A 129 -9.97 -10.42 7.30
CA LYS A 129 -11.17 -10.99 6.69
C LYS A 129 -10.95 -12.41 6.17
N ASP A 130 -9.82 -12.67 5.49
CA ASP A 130 -9.46 -14.00 5.00
C ASP A 130 -9.47 -15.02 6.17
N ILE A 131 -8.85 -14.69 7.30
CA ILE A 131 -8.79 -15.55 8.48
C ILE A 131 -10.17 -15.69 9.15
N GLU A 132 -10.96 -14.62 9.22
CA GLU A 132 -12.33 -14.68 9.73
C GLU A 132 -13.17 -15.67 8.90
N ASP A 133 -13.14 -15.54 7.58
CA ASP A 133 -13.86 -16.41 6.65
C ASP A 133 -13.40 -17.88 6.79
N GLU A 134 -12.08 -18.13 6.87
CA GLU A 134 -11.53 -19.47 7.11
C GLU A 134 -11.99 -20.08 8.44
N LEU A 135 -12.06 -19.29 9.51
CA LEU A 135 -12.52 -19.74 10.82
C LEU A 135 -14.02 -20.06 10.78
N ILE A 136 -14.82 -19.25 10.11
CA ILE A 136 -16.26 -19.51 9.91
C ILE A 136 -16.46 -20.83 9.16
N GLU A 137 -15.70 -21.09 8.09
CA GLU A 137 -15.74 -22.36 7.37
C GLU A 137 -15.34 -23.57 8.25
N GLN A 138 -14.47 -23.35 9.25
CA GLN A 138 -14.08 -24.36 10.25
C GLN A 138 -15.10 -24.55 11.39
N GLY A 139 -16.24 -23.86 11.33
CA GLY A 139 -17.34 -23.93 12.30
C GLY A 139 -17.15 -23.08 13.55
N TYR A 140 -16.37 -22.00 13.46
CA TYR A 140 -16.37 -20.95 14.47
C TYR A 140 -17.54 -19.99 14.22
N GLU A 141 -18.14 -19.47 15.30
CA GLU A 141 -19.29 -18.57 15.22
C GLU A 141 -18.98 -17.30 16.05
N ARG A 142 -19.26 -16.13 15.47
CA ARG A 142 -19.31 -14.84 16.21
C ARG A 142 -20.43 -14.94 17.24
N GLU A 143 -20.21 -14.48 18.46
CA GLU A 143 -21.33 -14.29 19.39
C GLU A 143 -22.25 -13.21 18.80
N GLU A 144 -23.52 -13.53 18.55
CA GLU A 144 -24.50 -12.51 18.18
C GLU A 144 -24.52 -11.44 19.27
N THR A 145 -23.92 -10.28 19.00
CA THR A 145 -24.10 -9.11 19.83
C THR A 145 -25.55 -8.68 19.63
N GLY A 146 -26.44 -9.23 20.46
CA GLY A 146 -27.87 -8.95 20.43
C GLY A 146 -28.09 -7.45 20.46
N THR A 147 -28.37 -6.87 19.29
CA THR A 147 -28.77 -5.47 19.19
C THR A 147 -30.21 -5.43 19.69
N THR A 148 -30.37 -4.99 20.94
CA THR A 148 -31.69 -4.72 21.54
C THR A 148 -32.04 -3.26 21.35
#